data_AF-K2DN66-F1
#
_entry.id   AF-K2DN66-F1
#
_cell.length_a   1.000
_cell.length_b   1.000
_cell.length_c   1.000
_cell.angle_alpha   90.00
_cell.angle_beta   90.00
_cell.angle_gamma   90.00
#
_symmetry.space_group_name_H-M   'P 1'
#
loop_
_entity.id
_entity.type
_entity.pdbx_description
1 polymer ?
#
loop_
_entity_poly.entity_id
_entity_poly.type
_entity_poly.pdbx_seq_one_letter_code
_entity_poly.pdbx_strand_id
1 'polypeptide(L)'
;HANIFNNVRCTDCHLDHRGKAALVLHDSSGCVTCHGNLKRKDASTKMANVHDFGTDHPSFHITLQDGKNVTRIRQDEKGKLIEKSRLKYSHQVHLDKKGVSSPLGRTVMTCGDCHQMDEAGTHFAPMTMQKTCQQSRCHELYFTEPVEGIAPHGSEREAMNKVREFYTKWLIDSPARNMAGCAPAGGGSNAAKRTLACAHDLAQKYAAATLFKKEGEDIECGVCHEIEPTGDDLVPWKVAPLYITRDWQPGVEFAHSKHGTVNCTECHDKMNSKTSADIAMPTIEKCRECHVGNRSVKGKIKSSCDSCHRFHKGAK
;
A
#
# COMPACT_ATOMS: atom_id res chain seq x y z
N HIS A 1 -24.11 12.00 -2.48
CA HIS A 1 -25.13 11.05 -1.99
C HIS A 1 -25.97 11.63 -0.87
N ALA A 2 -25.43 11.93 0.33
CA ALA A 2 -26.21 12.44 1.46
C ALA A 2 -27.13 13.63 1.08
N ASN A 3 -26.57 14.72 0.54
CA ASN A 3 -27.33 15.94 0.22
C ASN A 3 -28.48 15.78 -0.80
N ILE A 4 -28.50 14.70 -1.60
CA ILE A 4 -29.55 14.46 -2.61
C ILE A 4 -30.69 13.61 -2.06
N PHE A 5 -30.42 12.77 -1.06
CA PHE A 5 -31.33 11.71 -0.60
C PHE A 5 -31.62 11.79 0.90
N ASN A 6 -31.80 13.00 1.44
CA ASN A 6 -31.96 13.23 2.88
C ASN A 6 -33.24 12.64 3.52
N ASN A 7 -34.27 12.26 2.72
CA ASN A 7 -35.60 11.87 3.23
C ASN A 7 -36.15 10.57 2.60
N VAL A 8 -35.31 9.56 2.38
CA VAL A 8 -35.79 8.24 1.88
C VAL A 8 -36.49 7.49 3.02
N ARG A 9 -37.77 7.12 2.83
CA ARG A 9 -38.57 6.37 3.80
C ARG A 9 -38.46 4.87 3.53
N CYS A 10 -38.64 4.03 4.56
CA CYS A 10 -38.62 2.57 4.41
C CYS A 10 -39.60 2.08 3.33
N THR A 11 -40.79 2.70 3.27
CA THR A 11 -41.86 2.39 2.31
C THR A 11 -41.55 2.80 0.87
N ASP A 12 -40.48 3.56 0.63
CA ASP A 12 -40.07 3.92 -0.74
C ASP A 12 -39.39 2.73 -1.44
N CYS A 13 -38.87 1.77 -0.66
CA CYS A 13 -38.23 0.55 -1.18
C CYS A 13 -38.96 -0.73 -0.74
N HIS A 14 -39.44 -0.80 0.50
CA HIS A 14 -40.20 -1.94 1.03
C HIS A 14 -41.67 -1.80 0.68
N LEU A 15 -42.04 -2.33 -0.50
CA LEU A 15 -43.39 -2.28 -1.05
C LEU A 15 -44.26 -3.44 -0.54
N ASP A 16 -44.41 -3.56 0.78
CA ASP A 16 -45.32 -4.57 1.35
C ASP A 16 -46.78 -4.24 0.99
N HIS A 17 -47.54 -5.28 0.65
CA HIS A 17 -48.97 -5.27 0.32
C HIS A 17 -49.42 -4.70 -1.04
N ARG A 18 -48.54 -4.55 -2.04
CA ARG A 18 -48.93 -4.16 -3.42
C ARG A 18 -49.25 -5.31 -4.39
N GLY A 19 -49.68 -6.48 -3.89
CA GLY A 19 -50.09 -7.63 -4.72
C GLY A 19 -48.93 -8.45 -5.30
N LYS A 20 -49.20 -9.30 -6.31
CA LYS A 20 -48.25 -10.28 -6.90
C LYS A 20 -46.89 -9.73 -7.37
N ALA A 21 -46.73 -8.41 -7.46
CA ALA A 21 -45.49 -7.72 -7.79
C ALA A 21 -44.50 -7.59 -6.61
N ALA A 22 -44.89 -7.98 -5.38
CA ALA A 22 -44.05 -7.90 -4.18
C ALA A 22 -43.06 -9.07 -4.00
N LEU A 23 -42.84 -9.89 -5.03
CA LEU A 23 -41.78 -10.91 -5.01
C LEU A 23 -40.43 -10.21 -5.20
N VAL A 24 -39.68 -10.03 -4.11
CA VAL A 24 -38.29 -9.56 -3.98
C VAL A 24 -37.58 -9.39 -5.33
N LEU A 25 -37.71 -8.20 -5.92
CA LEU A 25 -36.98 -7.87 -7.13
C LEU A 25 -35.53 -7.57 -6.73
N HIS A 26 -34.69 -8.60 -6.76
CA HIS A 26 -33.22 -8.44 -6.91
C HIS A 26 -32.90 -7.95 -8.34
N ASP A 27 -33.56 -6.88 -8.76
CA ASP A 27 -33.26 -6.18 -9.98
C ASP A 27 -32.95 -4.72 -9.65
N SER A 28 -32.27 -4.04 -10.57
CA SER A 28 -31.77 -2.70 -10.30
C SER A 28 -32.89 -1.64 -10.30
N SER A 29 -34.16 -2.01 -10.56
CA SER A 29 -35.25 -1.04 -10.81
C SER A 29 -35.50 -0.13 -9.60
N GLY A 30 -35.42 -0.67 -8.38
CA GLY A 30 -35.57 0.10 -7.15
C GLY A 30 -34.49 1.18 -7.02
N CYS A 31 -33.23 0.84 -7.31
CA CYS A 31 -32.12 1.80 -7.29
C CYS A 31 -32.27 2.86 -8.39
N VAL A 32 -32.59 2.43 -9.60
CA VAL A 32 -32.68 3.30 -10.79
C VAL A 32 -33.84 4.29 -10.69
N THR A 33 -34.90 3.98 -9.95
CA THR A 33 -35.99 4.93 -9.69
C THR A 33 -35.48 6.26 -9.10
N CYS A 34 -34.45 6.20 -8.26
CA CYS A 34 -33.80 7.38 -7.70
C CYS A 34 -32.56 7.82 -8.49
N HIS A 35 -31.79 6.86 -9.02
CA HIS A 35 -30.47 7.10 -9.61
C HIS A 35 -30.44 7.28 -11.13
N GLY A 36 -31.53 6.98 -11.84
CA GLY A 36 -31.62 7.12 -13.30
C GLY A 36 -31.79 8.57 -13.77
N ASN A 37 -32.28 9.46 -12.90
CA ASN A 37 -32.37 10.89 -13.23
C ASN A 37 -32.11 11.78 -12.01
N LEU A 38 -30.82 11.90 -11.66
CA LEU A 38 -30.36 12.65 -10.50
C LEU A 38 -30.63 14.15 -10.63
N LYS A 39 -30.53 14.72 -11.83
CA LYS A 39 -30.78 16.15 -12.06
C LYS A 39 -32.23 16.56 -11.77
N ARG A 40 -33.18 15.63 -11.91
CA ARG A 40 -34.57 15.87 -11.49
C ARG A 40 -34.72 15.99 -9.98
N LYS A 41 -33.83 15.35 -9.20
CA LYS A 41 -33.80 15.44 -7.73
C LYS A 41 -33.00 16.64 -7.25
N ASP A 42 -31.86 16.90 -7.89
CA ASP A 42 -30.99 18.03 -7.62
C ASP A 42 -30.36 18.51 -8.93
N ALA A 43 -30.83 19.63 -9.46
CA ALA A 43 -30.35 20.18 -10.74
C ALA A 43 -28.87 20.58 -10.70
N SER A 44 -28.31 20.83 -9.52
CA SER A 44 -26.91 21.23 -9.32
C SER A 44 -25.94 20.05 -9.25
N THR A 45 -26.46 18.81 -9.20
CA THR A 45 -25.62 17.62 -9.04
C THR A 45 -24.66 17.42 -10.21
N LYS A 46 -23.43 17.06 -9.86
CA LYS A 46 -22.39 16.63 -10.82
C LYS A 46 -22.31 15.12 -10.97
N MET A 47 -23.09 14.36 -10.19
CA MET A 47 -23.09 12.90 -10.28
C MET A 47 -23.80 12.46 -11.55
N ALA A 48 -23.22 11.47 -12.23
CA ALA A 48 -23.82 10.86 -13.40
C ALA A 48 -25.00 9.97 -13.00
N ASN A 49 -25.98 9.86 -13.91
CA ASN A 49 -27.05 8.88 -13.78
C ASN A 49 -26.50 7.46 -13.92
N VAL A 50 -27.26 6.49 -13.42
CA VAL A 50 -26.99 5.06 -13.62
C VAL A 50 -28.31 4.33 -13.84
N HIS A 51 -28.33 3.43 -14.83
CA HIS A 51 -29.51 2.65 -15.18
C HIS A 51 -29.25 1.15 -15.18
N ASP A 52 -28.01 0.72 -15.48
CA ASP A 52 -27.70 -0.70 -15.59
C ASP A 52 -26.18 -0.94 -15.49
N PHE A 53 -25.75 -1.94 -14.72
CA PHE A 53 -24.33 -2.27 -14.62
C PHE A 53 -23.70 -2.62 -15.98
N GLY A 54 -24.39 -3.39 -16.82
CA GLY A 54 -23.85 -3.91 -18.07
C GLY A 54 -23.80 -2.88 -19.19
N THR A 55 -24.75 -1.94 -19.23
CA THR A 55 -24.89 -1.02 -20.38
C THR A 55 -24.78 0.45 -20.04
N ASP A 56 -25.13 0.87 -18.82
CA ASP A 56 -25.20 2.29 -18.47
C ASP A 56 -24.92 2.52 -16.97
N HIS A 57 -23.63 2.37 -16.66
CA HIS A 57 -23.06 2.65 -15.36
C HIS A 57 -21.81 3.50 -15.56
N PRO A 58 -21.65 4.60 -14.80
CA PRO A 58 -20.50 5.48 -14.93
C PRO A 58 -19.19 4.76 -14.58
N SER A 59 -18.09 5.30 -15.07
CA SER A 59 -16.75 4.86 -14.66
C SER A 59 -16.61 4.86 -13.13
N PHE A 60 -15.85 3.89 -12.64
CA PHE A 60 -15.54 3.74 -11.23
C PHE A 60 -14.86 4.98 -10.64
N HIS A 61 -15.07 5.19 -9.35
CA HIS A 61 -14.34 6.22 -8.60
C HIS A 61 -13.32 5.56 -7.69
N ILE A 62 -12.08 6.00 -7.82
CA ILE A 62 -10.93 5.50 -7.07
C ILE A 62 -10.68 6.47 -5.92
N THR A 63 -10.58 5.93 -4.71
CA THR A 63 -10.18 6.66 -3.52
C THR A 63 -8.66 6.67 -3.45
N LEU A 64 -8.06 7.86 -3.49
CA LEU A 64 -6.62 8.06 -3.39
C LEU A 64 -6.28 8.82 -2.12
N GLN A 65 -5.26 8.34 -1.42
CA GLN A 65 -4.71 9.00 -0.25
C GLN A 65 -3.43 9.75 -0.60
N ASP A 66 -3.31 10.99 -0.09
CA ASP A 66 -2.10 11.80 -0.14
C ASP A 66 -1.89 12.41 1.25
N GLY A 67 -1.09 11.73 2.07
CA GLY A 67 -0.98 12.09 3.47
C GLY A 67 -2.29 11.91 4.23
N LYS A 68 -2.75 13.00 4.85
CA LYS A 68 -4.07 13.05 5.52
C LYS A 68 -5.22 13.38 4.56
N ASN A 69 -4.91 13.78 3.33
CA ASN A 69 -5.91 14.14 2.35
C ASN A 69 -6.41 12.89 1.63
N VAL A 70 -7.72 12.78 1.45
CA VAL A 70 -8.35 11.71 0.67
C VAL A 70 -9.15 12.35 -0.45
N THR A 71 -8.92 11.88 -1.66
CA THR A 71 -9.62 12.34 -2.86
C THR A 71 -10.33 11.16 -3.52
N ARG A 72 -11.47 11.42 -4.17
CA ARG A 72 -12.12 10.44 -5.04
C ARG A 72 -12.09 10.94 -6.46
N ILE A 73 -11.49 10.14 -7.35
CA ILE A 73 -11.24 10.50 -8.73
C ILE A 73 -11.90 9.48 -9.63
N ARG A 74 -12.58 9.93 -10.69
CA ARG A 74 -13.21 9.02 -11.65
C ARG A 74 -12.13 8.37 -12.52
N GLN A 75 -12.26 7.07 -12.78
CA GLN A 75 -11.20 6.27 -13.42
C GLN A 75 -10.89 6.68 -14.87
N ASP A 76 -11.81 7.38 -15.53
CA ASP A 76 -11.60 7.93 -16.86
C ASP A 76 -10.86 9.29 -16.84
N GLU A 77 -10.64 9.91 -15.67
CA GLU A 77 -9.77 11.09 -15.49
C GLU A 77 -8.29 10.68 -15.40
N LYS A 78 -7.79 9.97 -16.41
CA LYS A 78 -6.49 9.27 -16.40
C LYS A 78 -5.30 10.10 -15.94
N GLY A 79 -5.27 11.40 -16.25
CA GLY A 79 -4.17 12.30 -15.85
C GLY A 79 -4.05 12.57 -14.35
N LYS A 80 -4.99 12.09 -13.53
CA LYS A 80 -5.02 12.28 -12.08
C LYS A 80 -4.87 10.98 -11.28
N LEU A 81 -4.76 9.84 -11.97
CA LEU A 81 -4.71 8.51 -11.38
C LEU A 81 -3.28 8.10 -11.04
N ILE A 82 -2.75 8.69 -9.97
CA ILE A 82 -1.39 8.44 -9.50
C ILE A 82 -1.45 8.15 -8.00
N GLU A 83 -0.98 6.97 -7.59
CA GLU A 83 -0.83 6.67 -6.17
C GLU A 83 0.37 7.43 -5.59
N LYS A 84 0.19 8.01 -4.40
CA LYS A 84 1.24 8.73 -3.67
C LYS A 84 1.59 8.01 -2.37
N SER A 85 1.95 6.73 -2.49
CA SER A 85 2.27 5.86 -1.36
C SER A 85 3.56 6.26 -0.63
N ARG A 86 4.44 7.02 -1.31
CA ARG A 86 5.82 7.36 -0.89
C ARG A 86 6.76 6.17 -0.76
N LEU A 87 6.35 5.03 -1.30
CA LEU A 87 7.17 3.83 -1.42
C LEU A 87 7.79 3.81 -2.82
N LYS A 88 9.09 3.59 -2.94
CA LYS A 88 9.74 3.28 -4.20
C LYS A 88 9.70 1.76 -4.40
N TYR A 89 8.99 1.31 -5.44
CA TYR A 89 8.82 -0.12 -5.69
C TYR A 89 8.54 -0.38 -7.16
N SER A 90 8.97 -1.54 -7.65
CA SER A 90 8.81 -1.97 -9.04
C SER A 90 8.41 -3.45 -9.09
N HIS A 91 7.22 -3.74 -9.64
CA HIS A 91 6.80 -5.10 -9.93
C HIS A 91 7.72 -5.75 -10.96
N GLN A 92 8.18 -4.99 -11.97
CA GLN A 92 9.03 -5.52 -13.02
C GLN A 92 10.32 -6.16 -12.46
N VAL A 93 10.91 -5.57 -11.42
CA VAL A 93 12.09 -6.11 -10.76
C VAL A 93 11.74 -7.36 -9.95
N HIS A 94 10.66 -7.30 -9.17
CA HIS A 94 10.31 -8.36 -8.22
C HIS A 94 9.65 -9.59 -8.86
N LEU A 95 8.95 -9.41 -9.99
CA LEU A 95 8.26 -10.46 -10.74
C LEU A 95 9.05 -10.90 -11.99
N ASP A 96 10.37 -10.72 -12.01
CA ASP A 96 11.22 -11.26 -13.07
C ASP A 96 11.03 -12.79 -13.14
N LYS A 97 10.73 -13.30 -14.34
CA LYS A 97 10.55 -14.74 -14.61
C LYS A 97 11.81 -15.56 -14.35
N LYS A 98 12.99 -14.94 -14.40
CA LYS A 98 14.26 -15.57 -14.02
C LYS A 98 14.42 -15.64 -12.49
N GLY A 99 13.53 -15.03 -11.72
CA GLY A 99 13.58 -14.89 -10.27
C GLY A 99 14.45 -13.72 -9.82
N VAL A 100 14.25 -13.25 -8.59
CA VAL A 100 15.10 -12.25 -7.93
C VAL A 100 16.22 -12.93 -7.16
N SER A 101 17.36 -12.25 -7.00
CA SER A 101 18.43 -12.74 -6.14
C SER A 101 17.99 -12.69 -4.67
N SER A 102 18.20 -13.78 -3.94
CA SER A 102 18.02 -13.82 -2.48
C SER A 102 19.18 -14.58 -1.83
N PRO A 103 19.37 -14.47 -0.50
CA PRO A 103 20.39 -15.25 0.22
C PRO A 103 20.24 -16.77 0.07
N LEU A 104 19.05 -17.26 -0.28
CA LEU A 104 18.76 -18.68 -0.48
C LEU A 104 18.87 -19.13 -1.95
N GLY A 105 19.31 -18.23 -2.84
CA GLY A 105 19.34 -18.45 -4.29
C GLY A 105 18.29 -17.61 -5.03
N ARG A 106 18.08 -17.89 -6.32
CA ARG A 106 17.08 -17.15 -7.10
C ARG A 106 15.67 -17.59 -6.75
N THR A 107 14.80 -16.63 -6.45
CA THR A 107 13.41 -16.87 -6.05
C THR A 107 12.47 -16.26 -7.09
N VAL A 108 11.61 -17.08 -7.70
CA VAL A 108 10.54 -16.58 -8.59
C VAL A 108 9.35 -16.23 -7.72
N MET A 109 8.97 -14.94 -7.73
CA MET A 109 7.84 -14.45 -6.94
C MET A 109 6.54 -14.50 -7.75
N THR A 110 5.44 -14.57 -7.02
CA THR A 110 4.07 -14.56 -7.49
C THR A 110 3.27 -13.45 -6.78
N CYS A 111 2.07 -13.15 -7.27
CA CYS A 111 1.23 -12.12 -6.67
C CYS A 111 0.94 -12.38 -5.18
N GLY A 112 0.73 -13.65 -4.81
CA GLY A 112 0.34 -14.06 -3.46
C GLY A 112 1.46 -13.95 -2.41
N ASP A 113 2.72 -13.87 -2.84
CA ASP A 113 3.85 -13.69 -1.92
C ASP A 113 3.82 -12.32 -1.24
N CYS A 114 3.26 -11.32 -1.92
CA CYS A 114 3.07 -9.96 -1.39
C CYS A 114 1.62 -9.63 -1.07
N HIS A 115 0.69 -9.95 -1.98
CA HIS A 115 -0.73 -9.66 -1.84
C HIS A 115 -1.46 -10.82 -1.18
N GLN A 116 -1.30 -10.91 0.14
CA GLN A 116 -1.95 -11.94 0.95
C GLN A 116 -3.40 -11.57 1.20
N MET A 117 -4.32 -12.45 0.83
CA MET A 117 -5.76 -12.25 1.06
C MET A 117 -6.05 -12.20 2.56
N ASP A 118 -7.02 -11.38 2.97
CA ASP A 118 -7.50 -11.41 4.35
C ASP A 118 -8.30 -12.70 4.65
N GLU A 119 -8.57 -12.96 5.93
CA GLU A 119 -9.29 -14.17 6.35
C GLU A 119 -10.70 -14.27 5.76
N ALA A 120 -11.35 -13.12 5.52
CA ALA A 120 -12.68 -13.04 4.93
C ALA A 120 -12.68 -13.27 3.42
N GLY A 121 -11.51 -13.37 2.79
CA GLY A 121 -11.36 -13.55 1.36
C GLY A 121 -11.88 -12.38 0.53
N THR A 122 -12.07 -11.21 1.15
CA THR A 122 -12.73 -10.06 0.51
C THR A 122 -11.69 -9.02 0.11
N HIS A 123 -10.80 -8.69 1.03
CA HIS A 123 -9.72 -7.73 0.80
C HIS A 123 -8.37 -8.44 0.91
N PHE A 124 -7.30 -7.64 0.84
CA PHE A 124 -5.95 -8.09 1.12
C PHE A 124 -5.51 -7.57 2.49
N ALA A 125 -4.72 -8.38 3.19
CA ALA A 125 -4.10 -8.00 4.44
C ALA A 125 -3.13 -6.82 4.22
N PRO A 126 -2.98 -5.92 5.22
CA PRO A 126 -1.97 -4.86 5.16
C PRO A 126 -0.57 -5.44 4.97
N MET A 127 0.18 -4.90 4.00
CA MET A 127 1.58 -5.26 3.80
C MET A 127 2.43 -4.73 4.95
N THR A 128 3.39 -5.54 5.40
CA THR A 128 4.36 -5.15 6.43
C THR A 128 5.75 -5.63 6.01
N MET A 129 6.82 -4.94 6.41
CA MET A 129 8.16 -5.37 6.01
C MET A 129 8.47 -6.81 6.45
N GLN A 130 8.16 -7.13 7.70
CA GLN A 130 8.40 -8.46 8.26
C GLN A 130 7.67 -9.56 7.48
N LYS A 131 6.38 -9.35 7.18
CA LYS A 131 5.56 -10.37 6.55
C LYS A 131 5.56 -10.32 5.03
N THR A 132 6.07 -9.29 4.38
CA THR A 132 5.98 -9.18 2.91
C THR A 132 7.36 -9.22 2.26
N CYS A 133 8.32 -8.47 2.79
CA CYS A 133 9.60 -8.26 2.11
C CYS A 133 10.76 -9.02 2.77
N GLN A 134 10.66 -9.31 4.08
CA GLN A 134 11.68 -10.01 4.85
C GLN A 134 11.49 -11.53 4.96
N GLN A 135 10.39 -12.09 4.42
CA GLN A 135 10.06 -13.52 4.57
C GLN A 135 11.21 -14.46 4.20
N SER A 136 11.94 -14.16 3.11
CA SER A 136 13.07 -14.97 2.60
C SER A 136 14.41 -14.26 2.72
N ARG A 137 14.52 -13.31 3.68
CA ARG A 137 15.72 -12.48 3.86
C ARG A 137 16.12 -11.65 2.64
N CYS A 138 15.17 -11.39 1.72
CA CYS A 138 15.44 -10.62 0.51
C CYS A 138 15.80 -9.16 0.81
N HIS A 139 15.16 -8.57 1.83
CA HIS A 139 15.32 -7.17 2.23
C HIS A 139 15.65 -7.05 3.73
N GLU A 140 16.69 -7.76 4.18
CA GLU A 140 17.29 -7.51 5.50
C GLU A 140 18.19 -6.27 5.43
N LEU A 141 18.18 -5.44 6.48
CA LEU A 141 19.07 -4.28 6.56
C LEU A 141 20.46 -4.74 7.00
N TYR A 142 21.14 -5.45 6.10
CA TYR A 142 22.49 -5.96 6.30
C TYR A 142 23.53 -4.86 6.10
N PHE A 143 24.60 -4.92 6.89
CA PHE A 143 25.75 -4.06 6.72
C PHE A 143 27.04 -4.82 7.01
N THR A 144 28.20 -4.33 6.53
CA THR A 144 29.46 -5.11 6.53
C THR A 144 30.70 -4.40 7.06
N GLU A 145 30.75 -3.06 7.12
CA GLU A 145 32.00 -2.34 7.37
C GLU A 145 31.88 -1.32 8.50
N PRO A 146 32.89 -1.16 9.38
CA PRO A 146 33.96 -2.12 9.72
C PRO A 146 33.50 -3.36 10.50
N VAL A 147 32.19 -3.50 10.74
CA VAL A 147 31.58 -4.73 11.26
C VAL A 147 30.38 -5.11 10.45
N GLU A 148 30.15 -6.42 10.40
CA GLU A 148 28.96 -6.98 9.80
C GLU A 148 27.84 -7.22 10.81
N GLY A 149 26.60 -7.06 10.34
CA GLY A 149 25.42 -7.25 11.17
C GLY A 149 24.12 -6.96 10.42
N ILE A 150 23.00 -7.16 11.12
CA ILE A 150 21.65 -6.87 10.62
C ILE A 150 21.00 -5.86 11.56
N ALA A 151 20.49 -4.77 10.99
CA ALA A 151 19.67 -3.79 11.70
C ALA A 151 18.17 -4.16 11.62
N PRO A 152 17.35 -3.83 12.63
CA PRO A 152 15.91 -4.00 12.55
C PRO A 152 15.31 -3.02 11.55
N HIS A 153 14.32 -3.46 10.76
CA HIS A 153 13.46 -2.55 10.03
C HIS A 153 12.39 -2.00 10.98
N GLY A 154 12.58 -0.76 11.43
CA GLY A 154 11.74 -0.15 12.47
C GLY A 154 11.90 1.37 12.48
N SER A 155 11.86 1.96 13.68
CA SER A 155 12.15 3.39 13.81
C SER A 155 13.60 3.69 13.44
N GLU A 156 13.86 4.87 12.89
CA GLU A 156 15.21 5.30 12.51
C GLU A 156 16.14 5.28 13.72
N ARG A 157 15.61 5.65 14.90
CA ARG A 157 16.35 5.60 16.17
C ARG A 157 16.75 4.18 16.56
N GLU A 158 15.85 3.22 16.44
CA GLU A 158 16.12 1.82 16.78
C GLU A 158 17.17 1.22 15.85
N ALA A 159 17.05 1.45 14.54
CA ALA A 159 18.05 1.02 13.56
C ALA A 159 19.43 1.63 13.86
N MET A 160 19.49 2.95 14.09
CA MET A 160 20.73 3.65 14.43
C MET A 160 21.35 3.16 15.74
N ASN A 161 20.54 2.94 16.77
CA ASN A 161 21.03 2.40 18.05
C ASN A 161 21.62 1.00 17.86
N LYS A 162 20.96 0.14 17.07
CA LYS A 162 21.47 -1.20 16.84
C LYS A 162 22.83 -1.19 16.18
N VAL A 163 23.00 -0.37 15.16
CA VAL A 163 24.27 -0.25 14.44
C VAL A 163 25.37 0.33 15.36
N ARG A 164 25.04 1.32 16.20
CA ARG A 164 25.96 1.84 17.21
C ARG A 164 26.42 0.76 18.19
N GLU A 165 25.52 -0.11 18.63
CA GLU A 165 25.89 -1.24 19.51
C GLU A 165 26.95 -2.13 18.86
N PHE A 166 26.76 -2.50 17.59
CA PHE A 166 27.74 -3.28 16.84
C PHE A 166 29.10 -2.58 16.75
N TYR A 167 29.13 -1.28 16.45
CA TYR A 167 30.39 -0.52 16.43
C TYR A 167 31.03 -0.36 17.81
N THR A 168 30.22 -0.11 18.84
CA THR A 168 30.72 0.04 20.21
C THR A 168 31.37 -1.26 20.66
N LYS A 169 30.72 -2.40 20.37
CA LYS A 169 31.29 -3.72 20.61
C LYS A 169 32.60 -3.92 19.84
N TRP A 170 32.63 -3.59 18.55
CA TRP A 170 33.85 -3.68 17.74
C TRP A 170 35.01 -2.87 18.31
N LEU A 171 34.74 -1.63 18.75
CA LEU A 171 35.75 -0.78 19.39
C LEU A 171 36.28 -1.43 20.68
N ILE A 172 35.39 -2.01 21.50
CA ILE A 172 35.75 -2.68 22.76
C ILE A 172 36.52 -3.99 22.53
N ASP A 173 36.21 -4.75 21.49
CA ASP A 173 36.82 -6.06 21.23
C ASP A 173 38.32 -5.94 20.85
N SER A 174 38.77 -4.79 20.35
CA SER A 174 40.20 -4.53 20.07
C SER A 174 40.56 -3.03 20.19
N PRO A 175 40.57 -2.45 21.40
CA PRO A 175 40.66 -1.00 21.60
C PRO A 175 41.96 -0.40 21.07
N ALA A 176 43.09 -1.07 21.29
CA ALA A 176 44.40 -0.60 20.83
C ALA A 176 44.49 -0.46 19.30
N ARG A 177 43.72 -1.27 18.56
CA ARG A 177 43.65 -1.23 17.09
C ARG A 177 42.57 -0.27 16.61
N ASN A 178 41.36 -0.44 17.13
CA ASN A 178 40.16 0.18 16.59
C ASN A 178 39.95 1.62 17.09
N MET A 179 40.63 2.00 18.19
CA MET A 179 40.66 3.38 18.71
C MET A 179 42.02 4.05 18.52
N ALA A 180 42.89 3.56 17.62
CA ALA A 180 44.23 4.11 17.43
C ALA A 180 44.22 5.62 17.11
N GLY A 181 43.22 6.10 16.33
CA GLY A 181 43.01 7.52 16.05
C GLY A 181 42.42 8.34 17.21
N CYS A 182 42.00 7.69 18.29
CA CYS A 182 41.46 8.30 19.51
C CYS A 182 42.45 8.30 20.68
N ALA A 183 43.70 7.88 20.45
CA ALA A 183 44.74 7.92 21.46
C ALA A 183 44.96 9.38 21.92
N PRO A 184 44.88 9.69 23.22
CA PRO A 184 45.01 11.05 23.69
C PRO A 184 46.46 11.51 23.51
N ALA A 185 46.66 12.67 22.89
CA ALA A 185 47.95 13.36 22.89
C ALA A 185 48.24 13.85 24.32
N GLY A 186 48.90 13.01 25.12
CA GLY A 186 49.34 13.33 26.48
C GLY A 186 48.56 12.63 27.61
N GLY A 187 49.32 12.11 28.57
CA GLY A 187 48.81 11.47 29.80
C GLY A 187 48.32 12.50 30.81
N GLY A 188 47.05 12.42 31.18
CA GLY A 188 46.42 13.27 32.19
C GLY A 188 45.10 12.68 32.66
N SER A 189 44.55 13.20 33.76
CA SER A 189 43.36 12.67 34.43
C SER A 189 42.09 12.57 33.56
N ASN A 190 42.07 13.26 32.41
CA ASN A 190 40.96 13.25 31.44
C ASN A 190 41.22 12.41 30.18
N ALA A 191 42.31 11.66 30.10
CA ALA A 191 42.68 10.86 28.93
C ALA A 191 41.59 9.83 28.58
N ALA A 192 41.12 9.04 29.56
CA ALA A 192 40.09 8.03 29.35
C ALA A 192 38.76 8.62 28.85
N LYS A 193 38.34 9.78 29.39
CA LYS A 193 37.10 10.46 28.99
C LYS A 193 37.15 10.95 27.54
N ARG A 194 38.30 11.49 27.10
CA ARG A 194 38.49 11.93 25.71
C ARG A 194 38.50 10.78 24.73
N THR A 195 39.16 9.67 25.07
CA THR A 195 39.16 8.46 24.24
C THR A 195 37.75 7.89 24.10
N LEU A 196 36.98 7.85 25.19
CA LEU A 196 35.59 7.38 25.15
C LEU A 196 34.70 8.29 24.28
N ALA A 197 34.84 9.61 24.38
CA ALA A 197 34.11 10.56 23.54
C ALA A 197 34.45 10.38 22.05
N CYS A 198 35.73 10.26 21.72
CA CYS A 198 36.18 10.01 20.34
C CYS A 198 35.67 8.66 19.80
N ALA A 199 35.70 7.60 20.63
CA ALA A 199 35.17 6.29 20.28
C ALA A 199 33.65 6.35 20.00
N HIS A 200 32.91 7.12 20.80
CA HIS A 200 31.49 7.36 20.59
C HIS A 200 31.23 8.09 19.26
N ASP A 201 31.98 9.17 18.98
CA ASP A 201 31.85 9.94 17.73
C ASP A 201 32.18 9.09 16.50
N LEU A 202 33.21 8.24 16.58
CA LEU A 202 33.52 7.27 15.53
C LEU A 202 32.38 6.28 15.32
N ALA A 203 31.87 5.66 16.39
CA ALA A 203 30.75 4.73 16.31
C ALA A 203 29.51 5.38 15.67
N GLN A 204 29.24 6.65 16.00
CA GLN A 204 28.15 7.42 15.44
C GLN A 204 28.36 7.74 13.95
N LYS A 205 29.57 8.14 13.56
CA LYS A 205 29.93 8.41 12.18
C LYS A 205 29.83 7.16 11.30
N TYR A 206 30.36 6.03 11.76
CA TYR A 206 30.24 4.76 11.03
C TYR A 206 28.80 4.27 10.96
N ALA A 207 28.02 4.39 12.05
CA ALA A 207 26.60 4.03 12.03
C ALA A 207 25.80 4.80 10.99
N ALA A 208 26.03 6.11 10.90
CA ALA A 208 25.41 6.93 9.88
C ALA A 208 25.90 6.53 8.48
N ALA A 209 27.21 6.36 8.27
CA ALA A 209 27.76 6.08 6.94
C ALA A 209 27.37 4.71 6.38
N THR A 210 27.12 3.72 7.24
CA THR A 210 26.99 2.33 6.82
C THR A 210 25.57 1.94 6.40
N LEU A 211 24.54 2.37 7.14
CA LEU A 211 23.14 2.23 6.68
C LEU A 211 22.73 3.38 5.76
N PHE A 212 23.41 4.52 5.84
CA PHE A 212 23.06 5.72 5.09
C PHE A 212 24.28 6.22 4.32
N LYS A 213 24.66 5.47 3.28
CA LYS A 213 25.84 5.78 2.46
C LYS A 213 25.79 7.20 1.92
N LYS A 214 26.88 7.94 2.12
CA LYS A 214 27.13 9.25 1.50
C LYS A 214 28.54 9.34 0.95
N GLU A 215 28.71 8.88 -0.30
CA GLU A 215 29.19 9.65 -1.46
C GLU A 215 29.09 8.72 -2.68
N GLY A 216 28.18 9.01 -3.62
CA GLY A 216 28.01 8.25 -4.87
C GLY A 216 27.06 7.04 -4.85
N GLU A 217 26.42 6.72 -3.72
CA GLU A 217 25.50 5.57 -3.60
C GLU A 217 24.17 5.95 -2.92
N ASP A 218 23.10 5.20 -3.21
CA ASP A 218 21.79 5.33 -2.57
C ASP A 218 21.87 4.94 -1.08
N ILE A 219 21.25 5.75 -0.22
CA ILE A 219 21.03 5.40 1.19
C ILE A 219 20.18 4.12 1.26
N GLU A 220 20.52 3.16 2.12
CA GLU A 220 19.83 1.85 2.18
C GLU A 220 18.32 2.02 2.39
N CYS A 221 17.92 2.87 3.34
CA CYS A 221 16.51 3.24 3.53
C CYS A 221 15.93 3.97 2.30
N GLY A 222 16.74 4.80 1.65
CA GLY A 222 16.37 5.62 0.49
C GLY A 222 16.14 4.83 -0.80
N VAL A 223 16.56 3.56 -0.86
CA VAL A 223 16.23 2.65 -1.97
C VAL A 223 14.72 2.46 -2.06
N CYS A 224 14.06 2.28 -0.91
CA CYS A 224 12.62 2.01 -0.82
C CYS A 224 11.82 3.23 -0.33
N HIS A 225 12.43 4.14 0.42
CA HIS A 225 11.74 5.26 1.04
C HIS A 225 12.12 6.62 0.43
N GLU A 226 11.20 7.57 0.53
CA GLU A 226 11.51 8.99 0.55
C GLU A 226 12.12 9.34 1.91
N ILE A 227 13.25 10.05 1.92
CA ILE A 227 14.00 10.39 3.12
C ILE A 227 14.45 11.85 3.08
N GLU A 228 14.56 12.48 4.24
CA GLU A 228 14.97 13.88 4.40
C GLU A 228 16.04 13.99 5.49
N PRO A 229 17.06 14.86 5.33
CA PRO A 229 18.04 15.12 6.38
C PRO A 229 17.39 15.87 7.55
N THR A 230 17.79 15.54 8.78
CA THR A 230 17.23 16.15 10.01
C THR A 230 18.15 17.21 10.62
N GLY A 231 19.45 17.13 10.35
CA GLY A 231 20.48 17.88 11.07
C GLY A 231 20.76 17.37 12.49
N ASP A 232 20.17 16.25 12.90
CA ASP A 232 20.43 15.58 14.19
C ASP A 232 21.52 14.52 13.99
N ASP A 233 22.64 14.64 14.70
CA ASP A 233 23.74 13.68 14.58
C ASP A 233 23.31 12.25 14.98
N LEU A 234 22.36 12.10 15.92
CA LEU A 234 21.91 10.81 16.44
C LEU A 234 20.92 10.12 15.50
N VAL A 235 20.17 10.88 14.71
CA VAL A 235 19.22 10.35 13.73
C VAL A 235 19.27 11.28 12.51
N PRO A 236 20.29 11.16 11.65
CA PRO A 236 20.60 12.16 10.61
C PRO A 236 19.58 12.22 9.47
N TRP A 237 18.68 11.24 9.40
CA TRP A 237 17.65 11.12 8.38
C TRP A 237 16.30 10.79 8.99
N LYS A 238 15.26 11.25 8.33
CA LYS A 238 13.87 10.95 8.64
C LYS A 238 13.23 10.28 7.43
N VAL A 239 12.53 9.18 7.68
CA VAL A 239 11.76 8.46 6.68
C VAL A 239 10.38 9.09 6.55
N ALA A 240 9.96 9.38 5.32
CA ALA A 240 8.61 9.87 5.07
C ALA A 240 7.57 8.79 5.43
N PRO A 241 6.47 9.13 6.11
CA PRO A 241 5.40 8.19 6.37
C PRO A 241 4.81 7.62 5.08
N LEU A 242 4.57 6.30 5.04
CA LEU A 242 3.95 5.64 3.90
C LEU A 242 2.42 5.75 3.94
N TYR A 243 1.81 5.90 2.77
CA TYR A 243 0.36 5.98 2.57
C TYR A 243 -0.10 5.01 1.48
N ILE A 244 0.17 3.71 1.68
CA ILE A 244 -0.21 2.66 0.73
C ILE A 244 -1.73 2.52 0.72
N THR A 245 -2.33 2.69 -0.45
CA THR A 245 -3.78 2.57 -0.61
C THR A 245 -4.17 1.10 -0.67
N ARG A 246 -4.72 0.58 0.44
CA ARG A 246 -5.17 -0.82 0.52
C ARG A 246 -6.40 -1.10 -0.35
N ASP A 247 -7.39 -0.20 -0.29
CA ASP A 247 -8.67 -0.37 -0.97
C ASP A 247 -8.98 0.86 -1.82
N TRP A 248 -9.00 0.68 -3.14
CA TRP A 248 -9.42 1.72 -4.09
C TRP A 248 -10.90 2.09 -3.94
N GLN A 249 -11.74 1.15 -3.48
CA GLN A 249 -13.18 1.32 -3.29
C GLN A 249 -13.69 0.70 -1.99
N PRO A 250 -13.41 1.32 -0.83
CA PRO A 250 -13.77 0.75 0.48
C PRO A 250 -15.28 0.66 0.76
N GLY A 251 -16.11 1.26 -0.10
CA GLY A 251 -17.58 1.25 0.02
C GLY A 251 -18.28 0.27 -0.91
N VAL A 252 -17.54 -0.57 -1.64
CA VAL A 252 -18.07 -1.56 -2.57
C VAL A 252 -17.79 -2.96 -2.06
N GLU A 253 -18.74 -3.86 -2.28
CA GLU A 253 -18.57 -5.28 -1.99
C GLU A 253 -17.97 -5.99 -3.19
N PHE A 254 -16.80 -6.58 -3.00
CA PHE A 254 -16.17 -7.44 -4.00
C PHE A 254 -15.30 -8.48 -3.29
N ALA A 255 -15.66 -9.75 -3.42
CA ALA A 255 -14.92 -10.84 -2.80
C ALA A 255 -13.92 -11.46 -3.78
N HIS A 256 -12.62 -11.25 -3.55
CA HIS A 256 -11.55 -11.85 -4.34
C HIS A 256 -11.56 -13.38 -4.27
N SER A 257 -11.93 -13.96 -3.14
CA SER A 257 -12.09 -15.42 -2.95
C SER A 257 -13.06 -16.05 -3.93
N LYS A 258 -14.12 -15.33 -4.36
CA LYS A 258 -15.07 -15.80 -5.38
C LYS A 258 -14.48 -15.82 -6.80
N HIS A 259 -13.29 -15.24 -6.99
CA HIS A 259 -12.58 -15.15 -8.25
C HIS A 259 -11.26 -15.93 -8.25
N GLY A 260 -11.02 -16.80 -7.26
CA GLY A 260 -9.74 -17.52 -7.10
C GLY A 260 -9.36 -18.47 -8.24
N THR A 261 -10.27 -18.77 -9.17
CA THR A 261 -10.00 -19.57 -10.37
C THR A 261 -9.56 -18.74 -11.58
N VAL A 262 -9.55 -17.41 -11.46
CA VAL A 262 -9.14 -16.46 -12.51
C VAL A 262 -7.75 -15.93 -12.15
N ASN A 263 -6.85 -15.85 -13.12
CA ASN A 263 -5.51 -15.32 -12.85
C ASN A 263 -5.61 -13.83 -12.49
N CYS A 264 -4.84 -13.37 -11.50
CA CYS A 264 -4.85 -11.96 -11.08
C CYS A 264 -4.65 -11.00 -12.27
N THR A 265 -3.80 -11.38 -13.23
CA THR A 265 -3.43 -10.59 -14.41
C THR A 265 -4.54 -10.45 -15.44
N GLU A 266 -5.57 -11.30 -15.38
CA GLU A 266 -6.74 -11.14 -16.25
C GLU A 266 -7.52 -9.87 -15.86
N CYS A 267 -7.46 -9.45 -14.60
CA CYS A 267 -8.04 -8.18 -14.14
C CYS A 267 -6.99 -7.07 -13.92
N HIS A 268 -5.84 -7.41 -13.33
CA HIS A 268 -4.81 -6.46 -12.90
C HIS A 268 -3.59 -6.50 -13.80
N ASP A 269 -3.51 -5.60 -14.78
CA ASP A 269 -2.37 -5.48 -15.68
C ASP A 269 -1.24 -4.63 -15.07
N LYS A 270 -0.54 -5.19 -14.08
CA LYS A 270 0.52 -4.48 -13.33
C LYS A 270 1.82 -5.24 -13.11
N MET A 271 1.97 -6.44 -13.67
CA MET A 271 3.19 -7.23 -13.53
C MET A 271 4.45 -6.50 -14.02
N ASN A 272 4.33 -5.69 -15.07
CA ASN A 272 5.44 -4.96 -15.67
C ASN A 272 5.55 -3.51 -15.16
N SER A 273 4.78 -3.15 -14.12
CA SER A 273 4.84 -1.82 -13.54
C SER A 273 6.23 -1.56 -12.96
N LYS A 274 6.74 -0.36 -13.24
CA LYS A 274 8.07 0.09 -12.79
C LYS A 274 8.00 0.97 -11.55
N THR A 275 6.80 1.29 -11.08
CA THR A 275 6.57 2.27 -10.02
C THR A 275 5.35 1.90 -9.18
N SER A 276 5.44 2.14 -7.87
CA SER A 276 4.31 2.03 -6.94
C SER A 276 3.20 3.04 -7.23
N ALA A 277 3.45 4.04 -8.07
CA ALA A 277 2.49 5.07 -8.42
C ALA A 277 1.38 4.56 -9.37
N ASP A 278 1.60 3.41 -10.03
CA ASP A 278 0.66 2.82 -10.97
C ASP A 278 -0.54 2.19 -10.25
N ILE A 279 -1.75 2.66 -10.59
CA ILE A 279 -2.98 2.15 -9.97
C ILE A 279 -3.38 0.79 -10.55
N ALA A 280 -3.51 -0.21 -9.67
CA ALA A 280 -3.92 -1.58 -9.99
C ALA A 280 -5.43 -1.81 -9.93
N MET A 281 -6.26 -0.86 -10.38
CA MET A 281 -7.73 -1.01 -10.40
C MET A 281 -8.21 -1.37 -11.82
N PRO A 282 -8.90 -2.52 -12.03
CA PRO A 282 -9.50 -2.85 -13.32
C PRO A 282 -10.58 -1.84 -13.72
N THR A 283 -10.82 -1.71 -15.02
CA THR A 283 -11.94 -0.90 -15.51
C THR A 283 -13.26 -1.66 -15.44
N ILE A 284 -14.38 -0.94 -15.55
CA ILE A 284 -15.70 -1.57 -15.55
C ILE A 284 -15.88 -2.52 -16.75
N GLU A 285 -15.24 -2.25 -17.89
CA GLU A 285 -15.26 -3.11 -19.08
C GLU A 285 -14.71 -4.49 -18.77
N LYS A 286 -13.62 -4.56 -17.97
CA LYS A 286 -13.03 -5.83 -17.57
C LYS A 286 -14.01 -6.68 -16.76
N CYS A 287 -14.74 -6.07 -15.83
CA CYS A 287 -15.81 -6.76 -15.10
C CYS A 287 -16.93 -7.23 -16.04
N ARG A 288 -17.28 -6.43 -17.06
CA ARG A 288 -18.34 -6.73 -18.05
C ARG A 288 -18.00 -7.86 -19.03
N GLU A 289 -16.76 -8.33 -19.05
CA GLU A 289 -16.38 -9.54 -19.78
C GLU A 289 -17.15 -10.76 -19.24
N CYS A 290 -17.29 -10.87 -17.91
CA CYS A 290 -17.98 -11.98 -17.25
C CYS A 290 -19.33 -11.59 -16.62
N HIS A 291 -19.47 -10.34 -16.17
CA HIS A 291 -20.69 -9.83 -15.54
C HIS A 291 -21.57 -9.08 -16.54
N VAL A 292 -22.89 -9.21 -16.39
CA VAL A 292 -23.90 -8.44 -17.15
C VAL A 292 -24.82 -7.72 -16.19
N GLY A 293 -25.56 -6.74 -16.70
CA GLY A 293 -26.58 -6.04 -15.93
C GLY A 293 -27.85 -6.85 -15.73
N ASN A 294 -28.99 -6.18 -15.73
CA ASN A 294 -30.28 -6.80 -15.38
C ASN A 294 -30.75 -7.87 -16.39
N ARG A 295 -30.29 -7.79 -17.64
CA ARG A 295 -30.59 -8.79 -18.68
C ARG A 295 -29.63 -9.97 -18.57
N SER A 296 -30.18 -11.14 -18.24
CA SER A 296 -29.42 -12.39 -18.24
C SER A 296 -28.89 -12.73 -19.63
N VAL A 297 -27.63 -13.18 -19.67
CA VAL A 297 -26.95 -13.68 -20.88
C VAL A 297 -26.36 -15.04 -20.54
N LYS A 298 -26.55 -16.03 -21.42
CA LYS A 298 -26.04 -17.40 -21.20
C LYS A 298 -24.51 -17.36 -21.00
N GLY A 299 -24.04 -18.02 -19.95
CA GLY A 299 -22.60 -18.10 -19.62
C GLY A 299 -22.03 -16.85 -18.94
N LYS A 300 -22.86 -15.87 -18.57
CA LYS A 300 -22.44 -14.67 -17.83
C LYS A 300 -23.19 -14.53 -16.50
N ILE A 301 -22.57 -13.83 -15.56
CA ILE A 301 -23.11 -13.61 -14.22
C ILE A 301 -23.99 -12.36 -14.24
N LYS A 302 -25.26 -12.50 -13.87
CA LYS A 302 -26.16 -11.35 -13.70
C LYS A 302 -25.77 -10.56 -12.44
N SER A 303 -25.57 -9.26 -12.60
CA SER A 303 -25.21 -8.33 -11.52
C SER A 303 -26.14 -7.12 -11.51
N SER A 304 -26.91 -7.00 -10.43
CA SER A 304 -27.75 -5.84 -10.12
C SER A 304 -26.99 -4.83 -9.25
N CYS A 305 -27.54 -3.63 -9.06
CA CYS A 305 -26.88 -2.59 -8.25
C CYS A 305 -26.49 -3.06 -6.83
N ASP A 306 -27.32 -3.88 -6.20
CA ASP A 306 -27.13 -4.41 -4.85
C ASP A 306 -26.04 -5.50 -4.76
N SER A 307 -25.56 -6.04 -5.90
CA SER A 307 -24.46 -7.01 -5.88
C SER A 307 -23.12 -6.39 -5.48
N CYS A 308 -22.98 -5.07 -5.63
CA CYS A 308 -21.76 -4.33 -5.36
C CYS A 308 -22.00 -3.17 -4.37
N HIS A 309 -23.20 -2.59 -4.36
CA HIS A 309 -23.54 -1.45 -3.50
C HIS A 309 -24.51 -1.86 -2.40
N ARG A 310 -24.07 -1.74 -1.14
CA ARG A 310 -24.97 -1.87 0.01
C ARG A 310 -25.70 -0.55 0.29
N PHE A 311 -27.02 -0.62 0.36
CA PHE A 311 -27.85 0.49 0.83
C PHE A 311 -27.92 0.53 2.37
N HIS A 312 -28.24 -0.62 2.99
CA HIS A 312 -28.20 -0.74 4.44
C HIS A 312 -26.77 -0.92 4.90
N LYS A 313 -26.28 0.01 5.74
CA LYS A 313 -25.14 -0.28 6.57
C LYS A 313 -25.62 -1.24 7.65
N GLY A 314 -25.20 -2.50 7.61
CA GLY A 314 -25.37 -3.39 8.75
C GLY A 314 -24.79 -2.70 10.00
N ALA A 315 -25.44 -2.89 11.15
CA ALA A 315 -24.86 -2.47 12.42
C ALA A 315 -23.44 -3.08 12.50
N LYS A 316 -22.43 -2.21 12.61
CA LYS A 316 -21.06 -2.65 12.91
C LYS A 316 -20.97 -3.08 14.36
#